data_AF-A0A8S3ZZK0-F1
#
_entry.id   AF-A0A8S3ZZK0-F1
#
_cell.length_a   1.000
_cell.length_b   1.000
_cell.length_c   1.000
_cell.angle_alpha   90.00
_cell.angle_beta   90.00
_cell.angle_gamma   90.00
#
_symmetry.space_group_name_H-M   'P 1'
#
loop_
_entity.id
_entity.type
_entity.pdbx_description
1 polymer ?
#
loop_
_entity_poly.entity_id
_entity_poly.type
_entity_poly.pdbx_seq_one_letter_code
_entity_poly.pdbx_strand_id
1 'polypeptide(L)'
;VFCPETNDSLYCWPVTPANKTIYVPCSYLLPSAHSDYSDRFAFRTCLSDGTWLNNWTNYSACVDVPFSFSNSSDDDSHSTEVRLVHVLKDIMIITTSMSLAFLLIALFIFSYFRSLQCSRNSIHKNLVGSFIFRFVLVMVLLQPHIIGIGPSYRDL
;
A
#
# COMPACT_ATOMS: atom_id res chain seq x y z
N VAL A 1 -18.14 37.61 -6.70
CA VAL A 1 -18.31 36.50 -5.73
C VAL A 1 -17.30 35.42 -6.09
N PHE A 2 -16.60 34.87 -5.11
CA PHE A 2 -15.52 33.89 -5.30
C PHE A 2 -15.62 32.79 -4.25
N CYS A 3 -15.22 31.57 -4.60
CA CYS A 3 -14.99 30.51 -3.64
C CYS A 3 -13.61 30.68 -2.99
N PRO A 4 -13.50 30.50 -1.66
CA PRO A 4 -12.24 30.62 -0.94
C PRO A 4 -11.27 29.49 -1.29
N GLU A 5 -9.99 29.76 -1.10
CA GLU A 5 -8.94 28.73 -1.16
C GLU A 5 -9.24 27.62 -0.15
N THR A 6 -9.08 26.37 -0.57
CA THR A 6 -9.34 25.21 0.29
C THR A 6 -8.35 24.10 -0.01
N ASN A 7 -7.85 23.47 1.04
CA ASN A 7 -7.00 22.30 0.93
C ASN A 7 -7.84 21.06 1.29
N ASP A 8 -7.93 20.12 0.35
CA ASP A 8 -8.61 18.84 0.64
C ASP A 8 -7.65 17.77 1.13
N SER A 9 -6.38 18.11 1.40
CA SER A 9 -5.24 17.24 1.76
C SER A 9 -4.57 16.52 0.59
N LEU A 10 -5.11 16.61 -0.63
CA LEU A 10 -4.51 16.08 -1.87
C LEU A 10 -4.01 17.22 -2.78
N TYR A 11 -4.78 18.29 -2.85
CA TYR A 11 -4.47 19.47 -3.63
C TYR A 11 -4.98 20.73 -2.93
N CYS A 12 -4.22 21.81 -3.08
CA CYS A 12 -4.60 23.13 -2.63
C CYS A 12 -5.35 23.85 -3.77
N TRP A 13 -6.67 23.96 -3.64
CA TRP A 13 -7.52 24.58 -4.64
C TRP A 13 -7.46 26.10 -4.52
N PRO A 14 -7.04 26.81 -5.57
CA PRO A 14 -6.94 28.27 -5.53
C PRO A 14 -8.32 28.93 -5.53
N VAL A 15 -8.33 30.21 -5.14
CA VAL A 15 -9.50 31.07 -5.21
C VAL A 15 -10.09 31.07 -6.63
N THR A 16 -11.36 30.70 -6.73
CA THR A 16 -12.04 30.49 -8.02
C THR A 16 -13.28 31.39 -8.11
N PRO A 17 -13.52 32.10 -9.23
CA PRO A 17 -14.72 32.92 -9.39
C PRO A 17 -16.00 32.07 -9.33
N ALA A 18 -17.07 32.68 -8.81
CA ALA A 18 -18.39 32.05 -8.74
C ALA A 18 -18.88 31.58 -10.11
N ASN A 19 -19.62 30.47 -10.12
CA ASN A 19 -20.14 29.82 -11.32
C ASN A 19 -19.04 29.36 -12.31
N LYS A 20 -17.93 28.85 -11.78
CA LYS A 20 -16.81 28.32 -12.59
C LYS A 20 -16.32 26.98 -12.06
N THR A 21 -15.93 26.11 -12.97
CA THR A 21 -15.27 24.83 -12.70
C THR A 21 -13.78 24.96 -12.98
N ILE A 22 -12.96 24.47 -12.05
CA ILE A 22 -11.50 24.40 -12.19
C ILE A 22 -11.07 22.95 -12.36
N TYR A 23 -10.04 22.74 -13.20
CA TYR A 23 -9.51 21.44 -13.59
C TYR A 23 -8.02 21.36 -13.25
N VAL A 24 -7.59 20.20 -12.76
CA VAL A 24 -6.19 19.92 -12.41
C VAL A 24 -5.81 18.59 -13.04
N PRO A 25 -4.72 18.51 -13.82
CA PRO A 25 -4.30 17.25 -14.42
C PRO A 25 -3.89 16.25 -13.35
N CYS A 26 -4.29 14.98 -13.52
CA CYS A 26 -3.99 13.92 -12.56
C CYS A 26 -2.47 13.69 -12.39
N SER A 27 -1.68 13.95 -13.44
CA SER A 27 -0.21 13.87 -13.39
C SER A 27 0.43 14.82 -12.36
N TYR A 28 -0.23 15.95 -12.05
CA TYR A 28 0.22 16.88 -11.02
C TYR A 28 -0.14 16.39 -9.61
N LEU A 29 -1.23 15.63 -9.48
CA LEU A 29 -1.69 15.08 -8.21
C LEU A 29 -0.91 13.82 -7.81
N LEU A 30 -0.56 12.97 -8.78
CA LEU A 30 0.18 11.72 -8.60
C LEU A 30 1.41 11.67 -9.52
N PRO A 31 2.55 12.25 -9.12
CA PRO A 31 3.76 12.29 -9.95
C PRO A 31 4.36 10.91 -10.28
N SER A 32 4.06 9.90 -9.45
CA SER A 32 4.54 8.52 -9.61
C SER A 32 3.70 7.69 -10.58
N ALA A 33 2.53 8.19 -11.00
CA ALA A 33 1.67 7.51 -11.96
C ALA A 33 2.24 7.77 -13.36
N HIS A 34 2.89 6.76 -13.95
CA HIS A 34 3.51 6.82 -15.27
C HIS A 34 2.56 7.38 -16.33
N SER A 35 3.15 8.05 -17.33
CA SER A 35 2.67 8.75 -18.54
C SER A 35 1.27 8.54 -19.15
N ASP A 36 0.42 7.64 -18.66
CA ASP A 36 -0.92 7.33 -19.20
C ASP A 36 -2.03 8.27 -18.66
N TYR A 37 -1.71 9.14 -17.68
CA TYR A 37 -2.68 10.02 -17.01
C TYR A 37 -2.65 11.48 -17.49
N SER A 38 -1.96 11.79 -18.60
CA SER A 38 -1.86 13.17 -19.12
C SER A 38 -3.22 13.76 -19.52
N ASP A 39 -4.15 12.91 -19.95
CA ASP A 39 -5.45 13.32 -20.48
C ASP A 39 -6.58 13.26 -19.43
N ARG A 40 -6.24 12.93 -18.18
CA ARG A 40 -7.19 12.80 -17.07
C ARG A 40 -7.09 14.00 -16.14
N PHE A 41 -8.25 14.50 -15.68
CA PHE A 41 -8.34 15.71 -14.86
C PHE A 41 -9.26 15.49 -13.67
N ALA A 42 -8.81 15.94 -12.50
CA ALA A 42 -9.68 16.20 -11.36
C ALA A 42 -10.36 17.56 -11.54
N PHE A 43 -11.58 17.71 -11.04
CA PHE A 43 -12.28 19.00 -11.10
C PHE A 43 -13.10 19.33 -9.87
N ARG A 44 -13.27 20.63 -9.64
CA ARG A 44 -14.11 21.20 -8.58
C ARG A 44 -14.94 22.35 -9.12
N THR A 45 -16.19 22.42 -8.70
CA THR A 45 -17.15 23.44 -9.17
C THR A 45 -17.47 24.45 -8.07
N CYS A 46 -17.34 25.73 -8.39
CA CYS A 46 -17.73 26.85 -7.53
C CYS A 46 -19.14 27.34 -7.92
N LEU A 47 -20.07 27.40 -6.98
CA LEU A 47 -21.45 27.86 -7.21
C LEU A 47 -21.54 29.38 -7.38
N SER A 48 -22.70 29.86 -7.85
CA SER A 48 -23.05 31.29 -7.90
C SER A 48 -22.90 31.99 -6.54
N ASP A 49 -23.12 31.24 -5.47
CA ASP A 49 -23.24 31.74 -4.11
C ASP A 49 -21.86 31.89 -3.43
N GLY A 50 -20.77 31.55 -4.14
CA GLY A 50 -19.40 31.63 -3.62
C GLY A 50 -19.02 30.46 -2.72
N THR A 51 -19.77 29.36 -2.78
CA THR A 51 -19.51 28.12 -2.04
C THR A 51 -19.11 27.00 -2.99
N TRP A 52 -18.28 26.09 -2.48
CA TRP A 52 -17.89 24.89 -3.22
C TRP A 52 -19.06 23.91 -3.29
N LEU A 53 -19.26 23.27 -4.45
CA LEU A 53 -20.32 22.27 -4.66
C LEU A 53 -20.18 21.11 -3.66
N ASN A 54 -21.06 21.07 -2.66
CA ASN A 54 -21.11 20.05 -1.61
C ASN A 54 -19.75 19.81 -0.89
N ASN A 55 -18.83 20.79 -0.89
CA ASN A 55 -17.43 20.58 -0.49
C ASN A 55 -16.78 19.33 -1.12
N TRP A 56 -17.23 18.96 -2.32
CA TRP A 56 -16.84 17.75 -3.01
C TRP A 56 -15.98 18.05 -4.23
N THR A 57 -15.01 17.18 -4.46
CA THR A 57 -14.10 17.18 -5.59
C THR A 57 -14.21 15.89 -6.34
N ASN A 58 -14.33 15.98 -7.67
CA ASN A 58 -14.36 14.80 -8.50
C ASN A 58 -12.93 14.38 -8.85
N TYR A 59 -12.47 13.30 -8.20
CA TYR A 59 -11.23 12.62 -8.51
C TYR A 59 -11.44 11.29 -9.25
N SER A 60 -12.65 10.97 -9.74
CA SER A 60 -12.93 9.65 -10.32
C SER A 60 -12.01 9.33 -11.50
N ALA A 61 -11.68 10.34 -12.31
CA ALA A 61 -10.72 10.19 -13.41
C ALA A 61 -9.29 9.87 -12.93
N CYS A 62 -8.90 10.33 -11.73
CA CYS A 62 -7.56 10.09 -11.16
C CYS A 62 -7.50 8.86 -10.24
N VAL A 63 -8.64 8.46 -9.66
CA VAL A 63 -8.76 7.41 -8.63
C VAL A 63 -9.33 6.11 -9.19
N ASP A 64 -9.70 6.05 -10.47
CA ASP A 64 -9.92 4.79 -11.21
C ASP A 64 -8.64 3.95 -11.39
N VAL A 65 -7.67 4.12 -10.49
CA VAL A 65 -6.68 3.10 -10.18
C VAL A 65 -7.38 2.06 -9.31
N PRO A 66 -7.45 0.78 -9.73
CA PRO A 66 -7.58 -0.26 -8.73
C PRO A 66 -6.41 -0.04 -7.78
N PHE A 67 -6.67 0.13 -6.49
CA PHE A 67 -5.65 0.16 -5.43
C PHE A 67 -5.06 -1.26 -5.34
N SER A 68 -4.38 -1.65 -6.40
CA SER A 68 -3.47 -2.75 -6.47
C SER A 68 -2.12 -2.09 -6.49
N PHE A 69 -1.38 -2.26 -5.41
CA PHE A 69 0.07 -2.26 -5.44
C PHE A 69 0.52 -3.39 -6.38
N SER A 70 0.31 -3.22 -7.69
CA SER A 70 0.67 -4.07 -8.84
C SER A 70 -0.22 -3.66 -10.01
N ASN A 71 0.32 -2.87 -10.94
CA ASN A 71 0.11 -2.93 -12.39
C ASN A 71 0.40 -1.56 -13.00
N SER A 72 1.68 -1.26 -13.18
CA SER A 72 2.12 -0.53 -14.35
C SER A 72 2.57 -1.59 -15.36
N SER A 73 1.67 -1.98 -16.25
CA SER A 73 2.02 -2.65 -17.50
C SER A 73 1.95 -1.58 -18.58
N ASP A 74 3.09 -1.25 -19.18
CA ASP A 74 3.19 -0.93 -20.59
C ASP A 74 4.65 -1.10 -21.02
N ASP A 75 4.99 -2.35 -21.31
CA ASP A 75 5.68 -2.66 -22.57
C ASP A 75 5.36 -4.13 -22.90
N ASP A 76 5.16 -4.46 -24.18
CA ASP A 76 4.58 -5.72 -24.68
C ASP A 76 5.48 -6.98 -24.46
N SER A 77 6.54 -6.81 -23.67
CA SER A 77 7.45 -7.84 -23.15
C SER A 77 7.29 -8.11 -21.64
N HIS A 78 6.50 -7.30 -20.93
CA HIS A 78 6.41 -7.24 -19.45
C HIS A 78 5.25 -8.04 -18.86
N SER A 79 4.42 -8.68 -19.68
CA SER A 79 3.30 -9.53 -19.23
C SER A 79 3.76 -10.82 -18.56
N THR A 80 4.96 -11.30 -18.89
CA THR A 80 5.57 -12.49 -18.28
C THR A 80 6.14 -12.18 -16.88
N GLU A 81 6.71 -10.99 -16.70
CA GLU A 81 7.34 -10.52 -15.46
C GLU A 81 6.30 -10.32 -14.34
N VAL A 82 5.15 -9.73 -14.64
CA VAL A 82 4.10 -9.46 -13.62
C VAL A 82 3.46 -10.75 -13.11
N ARG A 83 3.21 -11.72 -14.00
CA ARG A 83 2.70 -13.04 -13.61
C ARG A 83 3.71 -13.79 -12.76
N LEU A 84 4.99 -13.67 -13.08
CA LEU A 84 6.08 -14.26 -12.34
C LEU A 84 6.19 -13.64 -10.93
N VAL A 85 6.07 -12.32 -10.79
CA VAL A 85 6.08 -11.64 -9.48
C VAL A 85 4.90 -12.07 -8.61
N HIS A 86 3.70 -12.22 -9.17
CA HIS A 86 2.53 -12.68 -8.39
C HIS A 86 2.72 -14.12 -7.89
N VAL A 87 3.14 -15.02 -8.78
CA VAL A 87 3.42 -16.42 -8.44
C VAL A 87 4.55 -16.52 -7.41
N LEU A 88 5.61 -15.71 -7.54
CA LEU A 88 6.69 -15.66 -6.57
C LEU A 88 6.23 -15.14 -5.21
N LYS A 89 5.35 -14.13 -5.16
CA LYS A 89 4.76 -13.63 -3.91
C LYS A 89 3.94 -14.70 -3.20
N ASP A 90 3.09 -15.42 -3.93
CA ASP A 90 2.28 -16.50 -3.35
C ASP A 90 3.15 -17.62 -2.80
N ILE A 91 4.14 -18.07 -3.59
CA ILE A 91 5.09 -19.09 -3.15
C ILE A 91 5.86 -18.60 -1.92
N MET A 92 6.30 -17.34 -1.92
CA MET A 92 7.01 -16.74 -0.78
C MET A 92 6.13 -16.76 0.47
N ILE A 93 4.87 -16.35 0.40
CA ILE A 93 3.95 -16.34 1.56
C ILE A 93 3.72 -17.76 2.08
N ILE A 94 3.44 -18.71 1.19
CA ILE A 94 3.17 -20.10 1.56
C ILE A 94 4.40 -20.74 2.19
N THR A 95 5.57 -20.62 1.56
CA THR A 95 6.82 -21.21 2.09
C THR A 95 7.27 -20.57 3.39
N THR A 96 7.07 -19.26 3.53
CA THR A 96 7.38 -18.48 4.73
C THR A 96 6.49 -18.91 5.90
N SER A 97 5.19 -19.11 5.68
CA SER A 97 4.28 -19.63 6.71
C SER A 97 4.57 -21.09 7.08
N MET A 98 4.84 -21.95 6.10
CA MET A 98 5.18 -23.36 6.32
C MET A 98 6.50 -23.51 7.11
N SER A 99 7.52 -22.73 6.75
CA SER A 99 8.81 -22.73 7.46
C SER A 99 8.65 -22.29 8.92
N LEU A 100 7.85 -21.24 9.17
CA LEU A 100 7.55 -20.79 10.53
C LEU A 100 6.82 -21.87 11.34
N ALA A 101 5.84 -22.57 10.75
CA ALA A 101 5.13 -23.65 11.42
C ALA A 101 6.09 -24.77 11.85
N PHE A 102 7.01 -25.20 10.97
CA PHE A 102 8.01 -26.20 11.33
C PHE A 102 8.96 -25.73 12.43
N LEU A 103 9.38 -24.46 12.42
CA LEU A 103 10.23 -23.89 13.47
C LEU A 103 9.51 -23.89 14.84
N LEU A 104 8.22 -23.55 14.87
CA LEU A 104 7.42 -23.59 16.09
C LEU A 104 7.26 -25.01 16.62
N ILE A 105 6.98 -25.98 15.74
CA ILE A 105 6.86 -27.40 16.10
C ILE A 105 8.19 -27.92 16.65
N ALA A 106 9.32 -27.60 16.00
CA ALA A 106 10.64 -27.98 16.48
C ALA A 106 10.93 -27.39 17.86
N LEU A 107 10.63 -26.10 18.08
CA LEU A 107 10.78 -25.45 19.38
C LEU A 107 9.92 -26.12 20.45
N PHE A 108 8.66 -26.44 20.12
CA PHE A 108 7.73 -27.11 21.03
C PHE A 108 8.27 -28.49 21.46
N ILE A 109 8.70 -29.33 20.51
CA ILE A 109 9.26 -30.66 20.78
C ILE A 109 10.51 -30.55 21.67
N PHE A 110 11.45 -29.64 21.35
CA PHE A 110 12.65 -29.44 22.15
C PHE A 110 12.38 -28.86 23.55
N SER A 111 11.27 -28.14 23.72
CA SER A 111 10.85 -27.59 25.02
C SER A 111 10.12 -28.62 25.87
N TYR A 112 9.28 -29.45 25.24
CA TYR A 112 8.50 -30.51 25.89
C TYR A 112 9.38 -31.66 26.37
N PHE A 113 10.31 -32.14 25.53
CA PHE A 113 11.26 -33.19 25.92
C PHE A 113 12.42 -32.61 26.74
N ARG A 114 12.15 -32.41 28.04
CA ARG A 114 13.15 -31.98 29.04
C ARG A 114 14.38 -32.91 29.11
N SER A 115 14.22 -34.18 28.70
CA SER A 115 15.28 -35.20 28.66
C SER A 115 16.35 -34.97 27.57
N LEU A 116 16.05 -34.22 26.50
CA LEU A 116 17.01 -33.89 25.43
C LEU A 116 17.77 -32.58 25.68
N GLN A 117 17.67 -31.99 26.88
CA GLN A 117 18.32 -30.73 27.28
C GLN A 117 19.81 -30.89 27.65
N CYS A 118 20.60 -31.53 26.80
CA CYS A 118 22.07 -31.44 26.90
C CYS A 118 22.54 -30.04 26.48
N SER A 119 23.69 -29.58 27.01
CA SER A 119 24.37 -28.31 26.66
C SER A 119 24.41 -28.04 25.13
N ARG A 120 24.57 -29.09 24.32
CA ARG A 120 24.57 -29.02 22.83
C ARG A 120 23.21 -28.62 22.21
N ASN A 121 22.09 -28.97 22.84
CA ASN A 121 20.75 -28.67 22.35
C ASN A 121 20.27 -27.26 22.72
N SER A 122 20.95 -26.58 23.65
CA SER A 122 20.68 -25.18 23.99
C SER A 122 21.10 -24.22 22.88
N ILE A 123 22.19 -24.51 22.15
CA ILE A 123 22.63 -23.74 20.98
C ILE A 123 21.59 -23.82 19.85
N HIS A 124 21.04 -25.02 19.61
CA HIS A 124 20.00 -25.22 18.59
C HIS A 124 18.71 -24.48 18.94
N LYS A 125 18.32 -24.46 20.23
CA LYS A 125 17.21 -23.64 20.72
C LYS A 125 17.45 -22.14 20.52
N ASN A 126 18.65 -21.65 20.82
CA ASN A 126 19.00 -20.24 20.61
C ASN A 126 19.00 -19.84 19.13
N LEU A 127 19.42 -20.75 18.24
CA LEU A 127 19.35 -20.53 16.79
C LEU A 127 17.90 -20.49 16.29
N VAL A 128 17.05 -21.42 16.73
CA VAL A 128 15.61 -21.43 16.40
C VAL A 128 14.90 -20.18 16.96
N GLY A 129 15.22 -19.78 18.20
CA GLY A 129 14.71 -18.54 18.79
C GLY A 129 15.14 -17.30 18.02
N SER A 130 16.38 -17.25 17.54
CA SER A 130 16.87 -16.15 16.69
C SER A 130 16.13 -16.08 15.35
N PHE A 131 15.80 -17.23 14.75
CA PHE A 131 14.98 -17.29 13.53
C PHE A 131 13.55 -16.77 13.77
N ILE A 132 12.93 -17.15 14.89
CA ILE A 132 11.59 -16.65 15.26
C ILE A 132 11.63 -15.14 15.49
N PHE A 133 12.62 -14.63 16.24
CA PHE A 133 12.77 -13.20 16.47
C PHE A 133 12.99 -12.43 15.17
N ARG A 134 13.84 -12.94 14.26
CA ARG A 134 14.02 -12.38 12.92
C ARG A 134 12.70 -12.32 12.16
N PHE A 135 11.89 -13.37 12.24
CA PHE A 135 10.59 -13.41 11.55
C PHE A 135 9.58 -12.43 12.15
N VAL A 136 9.54 -12.32 13.49
CA VAL A 136 8.71 -11.31 14.17
C VAL A 136 9.15 -9.90 13.80
N LEU A 137 10.46 -9.63 13.75
CA LEU A 137 10.98 -8.33 13.29
C LEU A 137 10.60 -8.05 11.84
N VAL A 138 10.76 -9.04 10.95
CA VAL A 138 10.33 -8.92 9.55
C VAL A 138 8.83 -8.66 9.48
N MET A 139 7.99 -9.39 10.20
CA MET A 139 6.55 -9.13 10.23
C MET A 139 6.19 -7.74 10.75
N VAL A 140 6.78 -7.32 11.87
CA VAL A 140 6.51 -6.00 12.47
C VAL A 140 7.02 -4.86 11.57
N LEU A 141 8.19 -5.03 10.94
CA LEU A 141 8.79 -4.03 10.05
C LEU A 141 8.17 -4.04 8.64
N LEU A 142 7.68 -5.19 8.15
CA LEU A 142 7.00 -5.29 6.87
C LEU A 142 5.48 -5.09 6.96
N GLN A 143 4.84 -5.21 8.12
CA GLN A 143 3.43 -4.84 8.30
C GLN A 143 3.06 -3.47 7.69
N PRO A 144 3.84 -2.39 7.88
CA PRO A 144 3.55 -1.11 7.22
C PRO A 144 3.74 -1.15 5.71
N HIS A 145 4.59 -2.05 5.18
CA HIS A 145 4.90 -2.12 3.74
C HIS A 145 4.02 -3.12 2.97
N ILE A 146 3.57 -4.20 3.61
CA ILE A 146 2.79 -5.31 3.02
C ILE A 146 1.29 -5.07 3.16
N ILE A 147 0.81 -4.42 4.24
CA ILE A 147 -0.62 -4.18 4.45
C ILE A 147 -1.08 -2.89 3.75
N GLY A 148 -0.16 -2.05 3.24
CA GLY A 148 -0.58 -0.86 2.49
C GLY A 148 -1.50 0.06 3.30
N ILE A 149 -1.32 0.11 4.63
CA ILE A 149 -1.91 1.19 5.44
C ILE A 149 -1.00 2.41 5.31
N GLY A 150 -0.84 2.91 4.08
CA GLY A 150 -0.97 4.36 3.94
C GLY A 150 -2.42 4.68 4.31
N PRO A 151 -2.70 5.81 4.97
CA PRO A 151 -4.08 6.17 5.31
C PRO A 151 -4.94 6.01 4.06
N SER A 152 -5.88 5.07 4.11
CA SER A 152 -6.92 4.95 3.11
C SER A 152 -7.68 6.27 3.16
N TYR A 153 -7.58 7.06 2.09
CA TYR A 153 -8.22 8.36 1.98
C TYR A 153 -9.75 8.29 1.96
N ARG A 154 -10.33 7.09 2.05
CA ARG A 154 -11.78 6.87 2.18
C ARG A 154 -12.30 7.02 3.62
N ASP A 155 -11.42 7.20 4.61
CA ASP A 155 -11.80 7.42 6.02
C ASP A 155 -11.50 8.86 6.51
N LEU A 156 -11.36 9.83 5.61
CA LEU A 156 -11.33 11.28 5.90
C LEU A 156 -12.48 12.00 5.21
#